data_AF-A0A2G9UCZ4-F1
#
_entry.id   AF-A0A2G9UCZ4-F1
#
_cell.length_a   1.000
_cell.length_b   1.000
_cell.length_c   1.000
_cell.angle_alpha   90.00
_cell.angle_beta   90.00
_cell.angle_gamma   90.00
#
_symmetry.space_group_name_H-M   'P 1'
#
loop_
_entity.id
_entity.type
_entity.pdbx_description
1 polymer ?
#
loop_
_entity_poly.entity_id
_entity_poly.type
_entity_poly.pdbx_seq_one_letter_code
_entity_poly.pdbx_strand_id
1 'polypeptide(L)'
;MLEIKGSSNVFTDRKEMGPPAAYMYACSMFHCLPVGSNSPDALGLGTMWGKETAVKLLKEAGFTDISVVPTPQFAVNVLYVCKKD
;
A
#
# COMPACT_ATOMS: atom_id res chain seq x y z
N MET A 1 1.55 7.16 8.47
CA MET A 1 1.63 7.02 7.00
C MET A 1 0.24 6.71 6.47
N LEU A 2 -0.33 7.56 5.61
CA LEU A 2 -1.60 7.29 4.93
C LEU A 2 -1.29 6.59 3.60
N GLU A 3 -1.91 5.46 3.34
CA GLU A 3 -1.64 4.65 2.14
C GLU A 3 -2.91 4.02 1.57
N ILE A 4 -2.86 3.53 0.34
CA ILE A 4 -3.95 2.81 -0.33
C ILE A 4 -4.17 1.45 0.33
N LYS A 5 -5.44 1.11 0.53
CA LYS A 5 -5.91 -0.17 1.07
C LYS A 5 -5.83 -1.26 -0.01
N GLY A 6 -4.62 -1.64 -0.39
CA GLY A 6 -4.35 -2.79 -1.27
C GLY A 6 -3.95 -4.04 -0.50
N SER A 7 -3.95 -5.17 -1.21
CA SER A 7 -3.44 -6.45 -0.71
C SER A 7 -2.26 -6.99 -1.51
N SER A 8 -1.82 -6.29 -2.57
CA SER A 8 -0.90 -6.77 -3.62
C SER A 8 -1.46 -7.85 -4.55
N ASN A 9 -2.69 -8.29 -4.33
CA ASN A 9 -3.36 -9.28 -5.17
C ASN A 9 -4.62 -8.69 -5.83
N VAL A 10 -4.59 -8.55 -7.16
CA VAL A 10 -5.69 -7.96 -7.93
C VAL A 10 -7.01 -8.73 -7.79
N PHE A 11 -6.99 -10.04 -7.56
CA PHE A 11 -8.20 -10.82 -7.36
C PHE A 11 -8.82 -10.54 -5.99
N THR A 12 -8.00 -10.49 -4.94
CA THR A 12 -8.43 -10.10 -3.59
C THR A 12 -8.97 -8.68 -3.58
N ASP A 13 -8.24 -7.73 -4.16
CA ASP A 13 -8.62 -6.32 -4.19
C ASP A 13 -9.88 -6.09 -5.02
N ARG A 14 -10.07 -6.83 -6.13
CA ARG A 14 -11.33 -6.80 -6.88
C ARG A 14 -12.51 -7.33 -6.08
N LYS A 15 -12.30 -8.34 -5.22
CA LYS A 15 -13.35 -8.86 -4.33
C LYS A 15 -13.74 -7.85 -3.25
N GLU A 16 -12.77 -7.11 -2.71
CA GLU A 16 -13.00 -6.14 -1.63
C GLU A 16 -13.47 -4.76 -2.12
N MET A 17 -12.90 -4.26 -3.22
CA MET A 17 -13.12 -2.90 -3.72
C MET A 17 -14.02 -2.86 -4.97
N GLY A 18 -14.29 -4.01 -5.59
CA GLY A 18 -15.09 -4.13 -6.80
C GLY A 18 -14.34 -3.71 -8.07
N PRO A 19 -15.07 -3.33 -9.13
CA PRO A 19 -14.48 -2.92 -10.42
C PRO A 19 -13.38 -1.83 -10.35
N PRO A 20 -13.45 -0.83 -9.44
CA PRO A 20 -12.39 0.18 -9.30
C PRO A 20 -11.00 -0.36 -8.97
N ALA A 21 -10.88 -1.58 -8.43
CA ALA A 21 -9.57 -2.19 -8.16
C ALA A 21 -8.69 -2.21 -9.42
N ALA A 22 -9.25 -2.60 -10.57
CA ALA A 22 -8.50 -2.64 -11.83
C ALA A 22 -7.96 -1.26 -12.25
N TYR A 23 -8.73 -0.20 -11.99
CA TYR A 23 -8.29 1.17 -12.24
C TYR A 23 -7.10 1.56 -11.36
N MET A 24 -7.12 1.19 -10.07
CA MET A 24 -6.00 1.46 -9.16
C MET A 24 -4.71 0.73 -9.58
N TYR A 25 -4.83 -0.51 -10.06
CA TYR A 25 -3.69 -1.24 -10.64
C TYR A 25 -3.21 -0.61 -11.94
N ALA A 26 -4.10 -0.12 -12.81
CA ALA A 26 -3.71 0.61 -14.00
C ALA A 26 -2.94 1.90 -13.65
N CYS A 27 -3.45 2.72 -12.72
CA CYS A 27 -2.74 3.89 -12.21
C CYS A 27 -1.36 3.53 -11.63
N SER A 28 -1.27 2.42 -10.89
CA SER A 28 0.00 1.91 -10.38
C SER A 28 0.98 1.61 -11.51
N MET A 29 0.55 0.84 -12.52
CA MET A 29 1.41 0.44 -13.65
C MET A 29 1.84 1.61 -14.53
N PHE A 30 0.95 2.57 -14.79
CA PHE A 30 1.22 3.67 -15.71
C PHE A 30 1.82 4.91 -15.05
N HIS A 31 1.95 4.95 -13.71
CA HIS A 31 2.51 6.10 -13.01
C HIS A 31 3.43 5.71 -11.85
N CYS A 32 2.90 5.16 -10.76
CA CYS A 32 3.66 5.04 -9.51
C CYS A 32 4.80 4.02 -9.62
N LEU A 33 4.57 2.90 -10.30
CA LEU A 33 5.59 1.90 -10.54
C LEU A 33 6.75 2.45 -11.40
N PRO A 34 6.53 3.03 -12.60
CA PRO A 34 7.62 3.58 -13.40
C PRO A 34 8.31 4.76 -12.73
N VAL A 35 7.58 5.65 -12.05
CA VAL A 35 8.18 6.80 -11.34
C VAL A 35 9.02 6.35 -10.14
N GLY A 36 8.54 5.37 -9.36
CA GLY A 36 9.21 4.84 -8.19
C GLY A 36 10.37 3.89 -8.49
N SER A 37 10.44 3.33 -9.70
CA SER A 37 11.50 2.42 -10.14
C SER A 37 12.65 3.18 -10.80
N ASN A 38 13.21 4.17 -10.09
CA ASN A 38 14.21 5.10 -10.62
C ASN A 38 15.66 4.75 -10.26
N SER A 39 15.89 3.63 -9.58
CA SER A 39 17.23 3.15 -9.20
C SER A 39 17.30 1.61 -9.25
N PRO A 40 18.52 1.01 -9.35
CA PRO A 40 18.68 -0.44 -9.39
C PRO A 40 18.19 -1.18 -8.14
N ASP A 41 18.16 -0.49 -6.99
CA ASP A 41 17.71 -1.00 -5.70
C ASP A 41 16.24 -0.66 -5.37
N ALA A 42 15.53 -0.01 -6.30
CA ALA A 42 14.12 0.31 -6.11
C ALA A 42 13.27 -0.97 -5.95
N LEU A 43 12.41 -0.99 -4.93
CA LEU A 43 11.59 -2.16 -4.60
C LEU A 43 10.43 -2.41 -5.57
N GLY A 44 10.11 -1.46 -6.47
CA GLY A 44 9.09 -1.66 -7.51
C GLY A 44 7.69 -1.99 -6.98
N LEU A 45 7.31 -1.41 -5.85
CA LEU A 45 6.11 -1.81 -5.10
C LEU A 45 4.79 -1.33 -5.75
N GLY A 46 4.81 -0.13 -6.34
CA GLY A 46 3.61 0.49 -6.90
C GLY A 46 2.58 0.89 -5.83
N THR A 47 1.42 1.36 -6.27
CA THR A 47 0.36 1.88 -5.39
C THR A 47 -0.37 0.78 -4.61
N MET A 48 -0.51 -0.40 -5.21
CA MET A 48 -1.30 -1.51 -4.65
C MET A 48 -0.44 -2.53 -3.87
N TRP A 49 0.75 -2.14 -3.43
CA TRP A 49 1.77 -3.00 -2.80
C TRP A 49 1.35 -3.71 -1.50
N GLY A 50 0.33 -3.17 -0.85
CA GLY A 50 -0.47 -3.88 0.12
C GLY A 50 -0.02 -3.79 1.58
N LYS A 51 -0.99 -3.98 2.46
CA LYS A 51 -0.84 -3.76 3.91
C LYS A 51 0.18 -4.68 4.57
N GLU A 52 0.25 -5.93 4.16
CA GLU A 52 1.19 -6.90 4.76
C GLU A 52 2.64 -6.50 4.47
N THR A 53 2.93 -6.11 3.23
CA THR A 53 4.23 -5.58 2.83
C THR A 53 4.56 -4.30 3.61
N ALA A 54 3.59 -3.39 3.75
CA ALA A 54 3.79 -2.16 4.52
C ALA A 54 4.15 -2.42 5.98
N VAL A 55 3.41 -3.30 6.67
CA VAL A 55 3.72 -3.66 8.07
C VAL A 55 5.07 -4.35 8.17
N LYS A 56 5.42 -5.22 7.22
CA LYS A 56 6.74 -5.87 7.18
C LYS A 56 7.87 -4.85 7.08
N LEU A 57 7.81 -3.91 6.13
CA LEU A 57 8.85 -2.89 5.96
C LEU A 57 8.94 -1.95 7.15
N LEU A 58 7.81 -1.59 7.77
CA LEU A 58 7.80 -0.78 9.00
C LEU A 58 8.53 -1.49 10.16
N LYS A 59 8.33 -2.80 10.31
CA LYS A 59 9.06 -3.60 11.30
C LYS A 59 10.55 -3.69 10.99
N GLU A 60 10.91 -3.91 9.73
CA GLU A 60 12.31 -3.92 9.28
C GLU A 60 13.01 -2.57 9.49
N ALA A 61 12.26 -1.47 9.41
CA ALA A 61 12.74 -0.13 9.75
C ALA A 61 12.87 0.14 11.26
N GLY A 62 12.47 -0.81 12.12
CA GLY A 62 12.62 -0.73 13.58
C GLY A 62 11.42 -0.20 14.34
N PHE A 63 10.24 -0.06 13.72
CA PHE A 63 9.01 0.26 14.46
C PHE A 63 8.46 -0.98 15.16
N THR A 64 8.21 -0.88 16.46
CA THR A 64 7.73 -1.98 17.32
C THR A 64 6.23 -1.87 17.62
N ASP A 65 5.70 -0.66 17.80
CA ASP A 65 4.27 -0.37 17.96
C ASP A 65 3.68 0.15 16.64
N ILE A 66 2.99 -0.72 15.89
CA ILE A 66 2.36 -0.41 14.60
C ILE A 66 0.87 -0.73 14.67
N SER A 67 0.04 0.29 14.47
CA SER A 67 -1.42 0.17 14.36
C SER A 67 -1.88 0.53 12.96
N VAL A 68 -2.77 -0.28 12.37
CA VAL A 68 -3.41 0.01 11.08
C VAL A 68 -4.87 0.40 11.33
N VAL A 69 -5.18 1.67 11.12
CA VAL A 69 -6.46 2.28 11.46
C VAL A 69 -7.28 2.49 10.18
N PRO A 70 -8.55 2.04 10.12
CA PRO A 70 -9.45 2.37 9.02
C PRO A 70 -9.72 3.88 8.92
N THR A 71 -9.92 4.39 7.70
CA THR A 71 -10.24 5.80 7.45
C THR A 71 -11.61 5.92 6.77
N PRO A 72 -12.72 6.02 7.53
CA PRO A 72 -14.07 5.98 6.96
C PRO A 72 -14.35 7.06 5.90
N GLN A 73 -13.73 8.24 6.04
CA GLN A 73 -13.86 9.36 5.09
C GLN A 73 -12.96 9.23 3.86
N PHE A 74 -11.97 8.32 3.88
CA PHE A 74 -11.07 8.01 2.78
C PHE A 74 -11.18 6.52 2.46
N ALA A 75 -12.22 6.14 1.73
CA ALA A 75 -12.64 4.74 1.55
C ALA A 75 -11.57 3.83 0.91
N VAL A 76 -10.63 4.41 0.15
CA VAL A 76 -9.53 3.68 -0.51
C VAL A 76 -8.25 3.66 0.30
N ASN A 77 -8.21 4.26 1.49
CA ASN A 77 -7.00 4.40 2.29
C ASN A 77 -7.05 3.63 3.62
N VAL A 78 -5.87 3.47 4.22
CA VAL A 78 -5.66 3.09 5.61
C VAL A 78 -4.60 4.00 6.22
N LEU A 79 -4.66 4.21 7.53
CA LEU A 79 -3.66 4.98 8.27
C LEU A 79 -2.79 4.04 9.12
N TYR A 80 -1.49 4.01 8.82
CA TYR A 80 -0.49 3.39 9.70
C TYR A 80 -0.03 4.41 10.74
N VAL A 81 -0.25 4.10 12.01
CA VAL A 81 0.25 4.85 13.17
C VAL A 81 1.39 4.02 13.76
N CYS A 82 2.61 4.56 13.72
CA CYS A 82 3.80 3.88 14.19
C CYS A 82 4.42 4.69 15.32
N LYS A 83 4.79 4.04 16.42
CA LYS A 83 5.59 4.66 17.48
C LYS A 83 6.95 3.98 17.53
N LYS A 84 7.96 4.81 17.76
CA LYS A 84 9.32 4.38 18.06
C LYS A 84 9.50 4.55 19.56
N ASP A 85 10.07 3.55 20.21
CA ASP A 85 10.49 3.62 21.60
C ASP A 85 11.63 4.65 21.78
#